data_AF-A0AAJ6Y9B7-F1
#
_entry.id   AF-A0AAJ6Y9B7-F1
#
_cell.length_a   1.000
_cell.length_b   1.000
_cell.length_c   1.000
_cell.angle_alpha   90.00
_cell.angle_beta   90.00
_cell.angle_gamma   90.00
#
_symmetry.space_group_name_H-M   'P 1'
#
loop_
_entity.id
_entity.type
_entity.pdbx_description
1 polymer ?
#
loop_
_entity_poly.entity_id
_entity_poly.type
_entity_poly.pdbx_seq_one_letter_code
_entity_poly.pdbx_strand_id
1 'polypeptide(L)'
;MAPLLWHSVGTISILLQEIISVYHSLHSPIPTLTDRVSNRVSDALVLFQCVAANPSTKMPFIEAKLPLYLYPLLNNTKKERPHQFIRLASLSVIGALAKVDDPNVINFLLESEVFPCCIRSMEVGDVLSKTVATYIVYKILINEEGLRYCCTVAERFFALVRVLGSMVLKLAEEGQLAKIPFIRLLKHIILCYHRLSESPRSCDGLRCCLPVILSDAAFIDIIRLGDPSAVHTCNSYFTMSATEPLEYKR
;
A
#
# COMPACT_ATOMS: atom_id res chain seq x y z
N MET A 1 25.96 4.02 4.33
CA MET A 1 25.24 5.02 5.14
C MET A 1 24.41 4.37 6.26
N ALA A 2 23.48 3.45 5.96
CA ALA A 2 22.62 2.84 7.00
C ALA A 2 23.34 2.24 8.22
N PRO A 3 24.42 1.43 8.08
CA PRO A 3 25.16 0.93 9.26
C PRO A 3 25.77 2.05 10.11
N LEU A 4 26.25 3.13 9.48
CA LEU A 4 26.80 4.28 10.19
C LEU A 4 25.72 5.00 11.01
N LEU A 5 24.51 5.16 10.46
CA LEU A 5 23.37 5.73 11.19
C LEU A 5 22.95 4.86 12.37
N TRP A 6 22.95 3.53 12.18
CA TRP A 6 22.51 2.59 13.20
C TRP A 6 23.49 2.46 14.37
N HIS A 7 24.79 2.40 14.08
CA HIS A 7 25.83 2.20 15.09
C HIS A 7 26.37 3.51 15.69
N SER A 8 25.98 4.66 15.15
CA SER A 8 26.30 5.97 15.73
C SER A 8 25.45 6.22 16.99
N VAL A 9 26.14 6.59 18.08
CA VAL A 9 25.50 6.81 19.39
C VAL A 9 24.47 7.94 19.30
N GLY A 10 23.23 7.64 19.73
CA GLY A 10 22.14 8.61 19.82
C GLY A 10 21.48 8.99 18.48
N THR A 11 22.02 8.58 17.33
CA THR A 11 21.49 8.99 16.02
C THR A 11 20.05 8.50 15.80
N ILE A 12 19.77 7.21 16.05
CA ILE A 12 18.40 6.67 15.92
C ILE A 12 17.43 7.36 16.90
N SER A 13 17.88 7.66 18.13
CA SER A 13 17.07 8.37 19.12
C SER A 13 16.71 9.79 18.68
N ILE A 14 17.65 10.51 18.08
CA ILE A 14 17.40 11.86 17.55
C ILE A 14 16.42 11.81 16.39
N LEU A 15 16.59 10.88 15.45
CA LEU A 15 15.66 10.71 14.33
C LEU A 15 14.24 10.35 14.82
N LEU A 16 14.16 9.52 15.86
CA LEU A 16 12.89 9.18 16.49
C LEU A 16 12.24 10.40 17.17
N GLN A 17 13.03 11.23 17.84
CA GLN A 17 12.54 12.47 18.45
C GLN A 17 11.97 13.44 17.40
N GLU A 18 12.60 13.55 16.23
CA GLU A 18 12.08 14.33 15.09
C GLU A 18 10.68 13.83 14.68
N ILE A 19 10.49 12.52 14.56
CA ILE A 19 9.22 11.89 14.20
C ILE A 19 8.14 12.14 15.27
N ILE A 20 8.48 11.96 16.55
CA ILE A 20 7.53 12.14 17.66
C ILE A 20 7.11 13.60 17.81
N SER A 21 7.99 14.55 17.46
CA SER A 21 7.74 16.00 17.62
C SER A 21 6.48 16.50 16.91
N VAL A 22 6.03 15.82 15.86
CA VAL A 22 4.84 16.22 15.09
C VAL A 22 3.54 15.55 15.54
N TYR A 23 3.58 14.60 16.48
CA TYR A 23 2.38 13.85 16.90
C TYR A 23 1.26 14.76 17.40
N HIS A 24 1.60 15.82 18.14
CA HIS A 24 0.61 16.79 18.61
C HIS A 24 -0.09 17.49 17.44
N SER A 25 0.66 17.88 16.42
CA SER A 25 0.14 18.56 15.22
C SER A 25 -0.77 17.67 14.35
N LEU A 26 -0.65 16.34 14.45
CA LEU A 26 -1.55 15.42 13.75
C LEU A 26 -2.97 15.48 14.32
N HIS A 27 -3.10 15.55 15.64
CA HIS A 27 -4.39 15.51 16.35
C HIS A 27 -4.99 16.89 16.60
N SER A 28 -4.20 17.96 16.47
CA SER A 28 -4.69 19.32 16.66
C SER A 28 -5.77 19.66 15.62
N PRO A 29 -6.90 20.27 16.04
CA PRO A 29 -7.91 20.81 15.13
C PRO A 29 -7.43 22.08 14.42
N ILE A 30 -6.36 22.72 14.93
CA ILE A 30 -5.75 23.91 14.35
C ILE A 30 -4.65 23.47 13.37
N PRO A 31 -4.52 24.10 12.19
CA PRO A 31 -3.45 23.78 11.25
C PRO A 31 -2.09 24.24 11.79
N THR A 32 -1.45 23.38 12.59
CA THR A 32 -0.12 23.62 13.19
C THR A 32 1.02 22.99 12.39
N LEU A 33 0.72 22.04 11.50
CA LEU A 33 1.73 21.39 10.65
C LEU A 33 2.03 22.25 9.43
N THR A 34 3.18 22.91 9.45
CA THR A 34 3.67 23.74 8.32
C THR A 34 4.52 22.91 7.36
N ASP A 35 4.68 23.38 6.11
CA ASP A 35 5.54 22.73 5.11
C ASP A 35 7.00 22.57 5.60
N ARG A 36 7.52 23.57 6.34
CA ARG A 36 8.87 23.52 6.91
C ARG A 36 9.02 22.36 7.90
N VAL A 37 8.02 22.17 8.77
CA VAL A 37 8.04 21.10 9.77
C VAL A 37 7.86 19.74 9.09
N SER A 38 6.94 19.61 8.13
CA SER A 38 6.77 18.36 7.38
C SER A 38 8.02 17.97 6.59
N ASN A 39 8.74 18.94 6.00
CA ASN A 39 9.98 18.67 5.28
C ASN A 39 11.06 18.12 6.21
N ARG A 40 11.29 18.79 7.36
CA ARG A 40 12.26 18.35 8.36
C ARG A 40 12.01 16.92 8.85
N VAL A 41 10.75 16.59 9.17
CA VAL A 41 10.40 15.23 9.59
C VAL A 41 10.54 14.24 8.43
N SER A 42 10.21 14.64 7.21
CA SER A 42 10.39 13.79 6.04
C SER A 42 11.86 13.49 5.76
N ASP A 43 12.78 14.42 6.00
CA ASP A 43 14.22 14.18 5.90
C ASP A 43 14.67 13.11 6.92
N ALA A 44 14.16 13.17 8.16
CA ALA A 44 14.39 12.12 9.16
C ALA A 44 13.81 10.76 8.72
N LEU A 45 12.62 10.76 8.12
CA LEU A 45 11.99 9.55 7.57
C LEU A 45 12.79 8.95 6.40
N VAL A 46 13.44 9.77 5.56
CA VAL A 46 14.34 9.28 4.50
C VAL A 46 15.55 8.55 5.09
N LEU A 47 16.08 9.02 6.22
CA LEU A 47 17.16 8.32 6.92
C LEU A 47 16.66 7.00 7.54
N PHE A 48 15.46 6.97 8.10
CA PHE A 48 14.80 5.73 8.52
C PHE A 48 14.58 4.77 7.34
N GLN A 49 14.19 5.28 6.18
CA GLN A 49 14.03 4.49 4.96
C GLN A 49 15.36 3.84 4.54
N CYS A 50 16.49 4.56 4.67
CA CYS A 50 17.82 4.01 4.40
C CYS A 50 18.16 2.85 5.36
N VAL A 51 17.85 3.00 6.65
CA VAL A 51 18.05 1.94 7.67
C VAL A 51 17.15 0.74 7.38
N ALA A 52 15.88 0.97 7.05
CA ALA A 52 14.91 -0.06 6.70
C ALA A 52 15.27 -0.83 5.42
N ALA A 53 15.88 -0.16 4.43
CA ALA A 53 16.26 -0.76 3.16
C ALA A 53 17.52 -1.64 3.25
N ASN A 54 18.37 -1.46 4.26
CA ASN A 54 19.67 -2.10 4.33
C ASN A 54 19.59 -3.49 5.01
N PRO A 55 20.13 -4.56 4.39
CA PRO A 55 20.04 -5.92 4.93
C PRO A 55 20.59 -6.09 6.35
N SER A 56 21.66 -5.36 6.71
CA SER A 56 22.30 -5.49 8.03
C SER A 56 21.56 -4.78 9.16
N THR A 57 20.74 -3.77 8.84
CA THR A 57 20.03 -2.96 9.85
C THR A 57 18.52 -3.15 9.83
N LYS A 58 17.97 -3.78 8.80
CA LYS A 58 16.52 -4.01 8.65
C LYS A 58 15.92 -4.79 9.83
N MET A 59 16.47 -5.95 10.16
CA MET A 59 15.93 -6.77 11.25
C MET A 59 16.11 -6.10 12.61
N PRO A 60 17.29 -5.54 12.96
CA PRO A 60 17.42 -4.73 14.16
C PRO A 60 16.42 -3.56 14.25
N PHE A 61 16.10 -2.91 13.13
CA PHE A 61 15.09 -1.84 13.07
C PHE A 61 13.67 -2.35 13.41
N ILE A 62 13.32 -3.54 12.91
CA ILE A 62 12.03 -4.21 13.20
C ILE A 62 11.99 -4.70 14.65
N GLU A 63 13.06 -5.33 15.13
CA GLU A 63 13.17 -5.87 16.50
C GLU A 63 13.09 -4.76 17.55
N ALA A 64 13.67 -3.58 17.25
CA ALA A 64 13.55 -2.38 18.06
C ALA A 64 12.15 -1.73 18.00
N LYS A 65 11.20 -2.31 17.24
CA LYS A 65 9.82 -1.83 17.06
C LYS A 65 9.72 -0.38 16.56
N LEU A 66 10.77 0.12 15.89
CA LEU A 66 10.82 1.48 15.34
C LEU A 66 9.75 1.77 14.28
N PRO A 67 9.35 0.83 13.38
CA PRO A 67 8.29 1.09 12.42
C PRO A 67 6.95 1.48 13.06
N LEU A 68 6.68 1.05 14.31
CA LEU A 68 5.41 1.34 15.00
C LEU A 68 5.23 2.84 15.26
N TYR A 69 6.33 3.59 15.41
CA TYR A 69 6.29 5.04 15.57
C TYR A 69 5.86 5.79 14.30
N LEU A 70 5.71 5.09 13.17
CA LEU A 70 5.22 5.69 11.94
C LEU A 70 3.68 5.68 11.87
N TYR A 71 3.00 4.94 12.74
CA TYR A 71 1.57 4.67 12.57
C TYR A 71 0.68 5.88 12.76
N PRO A 72 0.96 6.81 13.71
CA PRO A 72 0.21 8.07 13.77
C PRO A 72 0.31 8.86 12.45
N LEU A 73 1.47 8.84 11.79
CA LEU A 73 1.70 9.51 10.51
C LEU A 73 0.97 8.82 9.35
N LEU A 74 0.96 7.48 9.33
CA LEU A 74 0.25 6.67 8.33
C LEU A 74 -1.28 6.81 8.45
N ASN A 75 -1.79 6.84 9.68
CA ASN A 75 -3.23 6.89 9.96
C ASN A 75 -3.84 8.29 9.82
N ASN A 76 -3.03 9.31 9.63
CA ASN A 76 -3.46 10.67 9.37
C ASN A 76 -4.28 10.76 8.07
N THR A 77 -5.49 11.29 8.14
CA THR A 77 -6.44 11.40 7.01
C THR A 77 -6.54 12.81 6.41
N LYS A 78 -5.85 13.79 7.02
CA LYS A 78 -5.78 15.18 6.55
C LYS A 78 -5.21 15.23 5.12
N LYS A 79 -5.73 16.16 4.31
CA LYS A 79 -5.47 16.26 2.85
C LYS A 79 -4.57 17.43 2.48
N GLU A 80 -4.23 18.29 3.43
CA GLU A 80 -3.30 19.38 3.24
C GLU A 80 -1.91 18.83 2.89
N ARG A 81 -1.19 19.57 2.04
CA ARG A 81 0.12 19.15 1.52
C ARG A 81 1.11 18.66 2.60
N PRO A 82 1.30 19.35 3.75
CA PRO A 82 2.22 18.88 4.80
C PRO A 82 1.84 17.49 5.33
N HIS A 83 0.54 17.23 5.48
CA HIS A 83 -0.03 15.98 5.98
C HIS A 83 0.08 14.84 4.96
N GLN A 84 -0.12 15.13 3.68
CA GLN A 84 0.08 14.16 2.60
C GLN A 84 1.56 13.77 2.47
N PHE A 85 2.46 14.75 2.60
CA PHE A 85 3.89 14.53 2.42
C PHE A 85 4.49 13.59 3.49
N ILE A 86 4.18 13.83 4.77
CA ILE A 86 4.63 12.94 5.85
C ILE A 86 4.06 11.53 5.75
N ARG A 87 2.82 11.37 5.25
CA ARG A 87 2.18 10.07 5.04
C ARG A 87 2.90 9.31 3.94
N LEU A 88 3.21 9.96 2.82
CA LEU A 88 4.01 9.39 1.74
C LEU A 88 5.42 9.00 2.19
N ALA A 89 6.11 9.87 2.94
CA ALA A 89 7.43 9.58 3.49
C ALA A 89 7.40 8.37 4.44
N SER A 90 6.38 8.29 5.31
CA SER A 90 6.20 7.15 6.22
C SER A 90 5.92 5.85 5.46
N LEU A 91 5.04 5.88 4.45
CA LEU A 91 4.79 4.73 3.56
C LEU A 91 6.07 4.29 2.85
N SER A 92 6.96 5.20 2.49
CA SER A 92 8.22 4.88 1.83
C SER A 92 9.17 4.07 2.72
N VAL A 93 9.17 4.33 4.05
CA VAL A 93 9.90 3.51 5.02
C VAL A 93 9.33 2.09 5.06
N ILE A 94 8.01 1.94 5.17
CA ILE A 94 7.34 0.63 5.18
C ILE A 94 7.55 -0.11 3.85
N GLY A 95 7.46 0.60 2.72
CA GLY A 95 7.73 0.06 1.40
C GLY A 95 9.17 -0.44 1.25
N ALA A 96 10.15 0.22 1.88
CA ALA A 96 11.53 -0.25 1.89
C ALA A 96 11.71 -1.55 2.69
N LEU A 97 10.97 -1.74 3.80
CA LEU A 97 10.95 -3.01 4.53
C LEU A 97 10.41 -4.13 3.63
N ALA A 98 9.21 -3.91 3.08
CA ALA A 98 8.46 -4.88 2.27
C ALA A 98 9.10 -5.18 0.90
N LYS A 99 10.08 -4.38 0.46
CA LYS A 99 10.69 -4.51 -0.88
C LYS A 99 11.36 -5.87 -1.09
N VAL A 100 12.02 -6.40 -0.06
CA VAL A 100 12.65 -7.72 -0.10
C VAL A 100 11.64 -8.74 0.43
N ASP A 101 11.45 -9.84 -0.30
CA ASP A 101 10.53 -10.93 0.03
C ASP A 101 11.03 -11.77 1.22
N ASP A 102 11.16 -11.13 2.38
CA ASP A 102 11.53 -11.76 3.65
C ASP A 102 10.27 -12.10 4.45
N PRO A 103 9.98 -13.39 4.71
CA PRO A 103 8.80 -13.81 5.47
C PRO A 103 8.72 -13.19 6.87
N ASN A 104 9.84 -12.93 7.53
CA ASN A 104 9.85 -12.32 8.87
C ASN A 104 9.35 -10.88 8.84
N VAL A 105 9.68 -10.16 7.77
CA VAL A 105 9.15 -8.81 7.54
C VAL A 105 7.65 -8.88 7.32
N ILE A 106 7.16 -9.79 6.48
CA ILE A 106 5.73 -9.95 6.23
C ILE A 106 4.97 -10.27 7.53
N ASN A 107 5.46 -11.22 8.32
CA ASN A 107 4.86 -11.55 9.62
C ASN A 107 4.77 -10.32 10.53
N PHE A 108 5.85 -9.55 10.63
CA PHE A 108 5.83 -8.29 11.37
C PHE A 108 4.76 -7.33 10.84
N LEU A 109 4.66 -7.11 9.52
CA LEU A 109 3.68 -6.19 8.93
C LEU A 109 2.22 -6.64 9.17
N LEU A 110 1.98 -7.95 9.22
CA LEU A 110 0.67 -8.54 9.51
C LEU A 110 0.29 -8.37 10.99
N GLU A 111 1.19 -8.71 11.91
CA GLU A 111 0.96 -8.62 13.37
C GLU A 111 0.81 -7.16 13.84
N SER A 112 1.44 -6.23 13.13
CA SER A 112 1.49 -4.82 13.53
C SER A 112 0.48 -3.94 12.79
N GLU A 113 -0.61 -4.47 12.26
CA GLU A 113 -1.69 -3.67 11.63
C GLU A 113 -1.26 -2.73 10.49
N VAL A 114 -0.15 -3.01 9.79
CA VAL A 114 0.26 -2.21 8.61
C VAL A 114 -0.76 -2.36 7.48
N PHE A 115 -1.34 -3.55 7.34
CA PHE A 115 -2.29 -3.84 6.26
C PHE A 115 -3.53 -2.91 6.30
N PRO A 116 -4.27 -2.77 7.42
CA PRO A 116 -5.30 -1.74 7.56
C PRO A 116 -4.82 -0.31 7.30
N CYS A 117 -3.63 0.07 7.78
CA CYS A 117 -3.06 1.41 7.55
C CYS A 117 -2.83 1.70 6.06
N CYS A 118 -2.38 0.69 5.31
CA CYS A 118 -2.20 0.79 3.86
C CYS A 118 -3.53 0.94 3.12
N ILE A 119 -4.56 0.16 3.48
CA ILE A 119 -5.90 0.31 2.90
C ILE A 119 -6.45 1.72 3.12
N ARG A 120 -6.31 2.27 4.34
CA ARG A 120 -6.70 3.65 4.62
C ARG A 120 -5.94 4.65 3.75
N SER A 121 -4.63 4.47 3.60
CA SER A 121 -3.79 5.32 2.75
C SER A 121 -4.17 5.23 1.26
N MET A 122 -4.60 4.05 0.79
CA MET A 122 -5.15 3.86 -0.56
C MET A 122 -6.49 4.60 -0.75
N GLU A 123 -7.29 4.75 0.31
CA GLU A 123 -8.57 5.44 0.25
C GLU A 123 -8.41 6.98 0.23
N VAL A 124 -7.62 7.53 1.16
CA VAL A 124 -7.53 8.99 1.39
C VAL A 124 -6.31 9.66 0.78
N GLY A 125 -5.31 8.88 0.33
CA GLY A 125 -4.04 9.36 -0.18
C GLY A 125 -4.11 10.10 -1.52
N ASP A 126 -3.06 10.86 -1.81
CA ASP A 126 -2.76 11.30 -3.17
C ASP A 126 -2.28 10.12 -4.03
N VAL A 127 -2.12 10.33 -5.33
CA VAL A 127 -1.75 9.26 -6.27
C VAL A 127 -0.45 8.57 -5.88
N LEU A 128 0.53 9.31 -5.35
CA LEU A 128 1.80 8.74 -4.90
C LEU A 128 1.62 7.88 -3.64
N SER A 129 0.92 8.38 -2.63
CA SER A 129 0.63 7.59 -1.41
C SER A 129 -0.15 6.32 -1.76
N LYS A 130 -1.16 6.43 -2.63
CA LYS A 130 -1.93 5.29 -3.14
C LYS A 130 -1.04 4.27 -3.84
N THR A 131 -0.11 4.73 -4.67
CA THR A 131 0.82 3.84 -5.38
C THR A 131 1.69 3.06 -4.41
N VAL A 132 2.32 3.74 -3.44
CA VAL A 132 3.21 3.07 -2.46
C VAL A 132 2.41 2.16 -1.52
N ALA A 133 1.24 2.58 -1.05
CA ALA A 133 0.39 1.76 -0.20
C ALA A 133 -0.13 0.50 -0.93
N THR A 134 -0.56 0.64 -2.19
CA THR A 134 -0.97 -0.51 -3.01
C THR A 134 0.20 -1.45 -3.28
N TYR A 135 1.41 -0.91 -3.51
CA TYR A 135 2.62 -1.73 -3.63
C TYR A 135 2.91 -2.53 -2.35
N ILE A 136 2.81 -1.94 -1.17
CA ILE A 136 3.00 -2.64 0.11
C ILE A 136 1.97 -3.76 0.26
N VAL A 137 0.69 -3.48 -0.01
CA VAL A 137 -0.38 -4.49 0.02
C VAL A 137 -0.08 -5.62 -0.95
N TYR A 138 0.34 -5.31 -2.19
CA TYR A 138 0.74 -6.33 -3.15
C TYR A 138 1.88 -7.21 -2.64
N LYS A 139 2.92 -6.63 -2.03
CA LYS A 139 4.03 -7.41 -1.43
C LYS A 139 3.56 -8.32 -0.31
N ILE A 140 2.59 -7.88 0.49
CA ILE A 140 1.94 -8.74 1.50
C ILE A 140 1.18 -9.89 0.83
N LEU A 141 0.39 -9.61 -0.22
CA LEU A 141 -0.42 -10.62 -0.91
C LEU A 141 0.41 -11.66 -1.67
N ILE A 142 1.59 -11.31 -2.19
CA ILE A 142 2.47 -12.31 -2.83
C ILE A 142 2.83 -13.43 -1.84
N ASN A 143 3.02 -13.09 -0.57
CA ASN A 143 3.29 -14.07 0.47
C ASN A 143 2.01 -14.88 0.82
N GLU A 144 2.14 -16.20 0.94
CA GLU A 144 1.03 -17.11 1.24
C GLU A 144 0.32 -16.76 2.57
N GLU A 145 1.08 -16.42 3.61
CA GLU A 145 0.50 -16.05 4.90
C GLU A 145 -0.24 -14.71 4.81
N GLY A 146 0.27 -13.76 4.03
CA GLY A 146 -0.40 -12.48 3.78
C GLY A 146 -1.69 -12.64 2.97
N LEU A 147 -1.68 -13.49 1.93
CA LEU A 147 -2.89 -13.83 1.19
C LEU A 147 -3.93 -14.50 2.10
N ARG A 148 -3.52 -15.49 2.90
CA ARG A 148 -4.40 -16.16 3.86
C ARG A 148 -4.96 -15.18 4.89
N TYR A 149 -4.14 -14.30 5.44
CA TYR A 149 -4.55 -13.26 6.39
C TYR A 149 -5.64 -12.35 5.82
N CYS A 150 -5.51 -11.96 4.55
CA CYS A 150 -6.48 -11.13 3.84
C CYS A 150 -7.79 -11.88 3.57
N CYS A 151 -7.70 -13.12 3.05
CA CYS A 151 -8.84 -13.87 2.53
C CYS A 151 -9.61 -14.68 3.58
N THR A 152 -9.07 -14.83 4.79
CA THR A 152 -9.75 -15.58 5.87
C THR A 152 -10.89 -14.79 6.51
N VAL A 153 -10.74 -13.48 6.65
CA VAL A 153 -11.76 -12.60 7.25
C VAL A 153 -12.42 -11.79 6.16
N ALA A 154 -13.72 -12.00 5.93
CA ALA A 154 -14.48 -11.36 4.86
C ALA A 154 -14.36 -9.83 4.89
N GLU A 155 -14.40 -9.22 6.08
CA GLU A 155 -14.28 -7.76 6.23
C GLU A 155 -12.97 -7.22 5.65
N ARG A 156 -11.84 -7.90 5.87
CA ARG A 156 -10.51 -7.49 5.35
C ARG A 156 -10.48 -7.57 3.84
N PHE A 157 -10.99 -8.69 3.30
CA PHE A 157 -11.08 -8.92 1.86
C PHE A 157 -11.95 -7.84 1.18
N PHE A 158 -13.17 -7.63 1.67
CA PHE A 158 -14.08 -6.64 1.07
C PHE A 158 -13.59 -5.19 1.25
N ALA A 159 -12.92 -4.88 2.37
CA ALA A 159 -12.29 -3.58 2.55
C ALA A 159 -11.24 -3.30 1.47
N LEU A 160 -10.37 -4.28 1.19
CA LEU A 160 -9.35 -4.15 0.15
C LEU A 160 -9.98 -4.02 -1.25
N VAL A 161 -10.86 -4.96 -1.62
CA VAL A 161 -11.49 -5.00 -2.95
C VAL A 161 -12.29 -3.73 -3.23
N ARG A 162 -13.05 -3.23 -2.24
CA ARG A 162 -13.79 -1.97 -2.37
C ARG A 162 -12.89 -0.78 -2.66
N VAL A 163 -11.75 -0.67 -1.96
CA VAL A 163 -10.81 0.44 -2.16
C VAL A 163 -10.11 0.32 -3.51
N LEU A 164 -9.69 -0.88 -3.92
CA LEU A 164 -9.14 -1.13 -5.26
C LEU A 164 -10.14 -0.72 -6.35
N GLY A 165 -11.41 -1.14 -6.24
CA GLY A 165 -12.45 -0.79 -7.20
C GLY A 165 -12.73 0.71 -7.25
N SER A 166 -12.85 1.37 -6.10
CA SER A 166 -13.03 2.82 -6.02
C SER A 166 -11.88 3.59 -6.68
N MET A 167 -10.63 3.13 -6.52
CA MET A 167 -9.49 3.75 -7.18
C MET A 167 -9.58 3.60 -8.70
N VAL A 168 -9.90 2.42 -9.23
CA VAL A 168 -10.05 2.21 -10.68
C VAL A 168 -11.12 3.13 -11.29
N LEU A 169 -12.28 3.23 -10.63
CA LEU A 169 -13.37 4.10 -11.11
C LEU A 169 -12.95 5.58 -11.16
N LYS A 170 -12.29 6.07 -10.10
CA LYS A 170 -11.76 7.44 -10.08
C LYS A 170 -10.70 7.68 -11.16
N LEU A 171 -9.85 6.69 -11.43
CA LEU A 171 -8.85 6.78 -12.49
C LEU A 171 -9.50 6.91 -13.87
N ALA A 172 -10.61 6.20 -14.10
CA ALA A 172 -11.36 6.31 -15.33
C ALA A 172 -12.05 7.68 -15.49
N GLU A 173 -12.69 8.18 -14.42
CA GLU A 173 -13.35 9.50 -14.40
C GLU A 173 -12.38 10.65 -14.66
N GLU A 174 -11.17 10.60 -14.07
CA GLU A 174 -10.19 11.68 -14.19
C GLU A 174 -9.53 11.75 -15.58
N GLY A 175 -9.65 10.72 -16.42
CA GLY A 175 -9.10 10.70 -17.78
C GLY A 175 -7.57 10.81 -17.85
N GLN A 176 -6.86 10.61 -16.74
CA GLN A 176 -5.40 10.79 -16.64
C GLN A 176 -4.59 9.50 -16.86
N LEU A 177 -5.20 8.49 -17.47
CA LEU A 177 -4.66 7.14 -17.62
C LEU A 177 -3.26 7.10 -18.26
N ALA A 178 -2.91 8.11 -19.06
CA ALA A 178 -1.60 8.23 -19.72
C ALA A 178 -0.47 8.82 -18.86
N LYS A 179 -0.72 9.40 -17.66
CA LYS A 179 0.39 9.93 -16.83
C LYS A 179 1.06 8.80 -16.03
N ILE A 180 2.39 8.83 -15.97
CA ILE A 180 3.24 7.79 -15.35
C ILE A 180 2.81 7.36 -13.94
N PRO A 181 2.45 8.27 -13.00
CA PRO A 181 2.04 7.86 -11.66
C PRO A 181 0.80 6.95 -11.65
N PHE A 182 -0.12 7.16 -12.58
CA PHE A 182 -1.35 6.38 -12.70
C PHE A 182 -1.11 5.00 -13.29
N ILE A 183 -0.22 4.88 -14.28
CA ILE A 183 0.17 3.59 -14.84
C ILE A 183 0.77 2.69 -13.75
N ARG A 184 1.62 3.26 -12.87
CA ARG A 184 2.21 2.52 -11.74
C ARG A 184 1.16 2.08 -10.73
N LEU A 185 0.23 2.96 -10.37
CA LEU A 185 -0.89 2.62 -9.48
C LEU A 185 -1.74 1.50 -10.08
N LEU A 186 -2.16 1.65 -11.33
CA LEU A 186 -2.98 0.68 -12.04
C LEU A 186 -2.30 -0.69 -12.10
N LYS A 187 -1.00 -0.72 -12.42
CA LYS A 187 -0.19 -1.95 -12.39
C LYS A 187 -0.30 -2.66 -11.04
N HIS A 188 -0.11 -1.96 -9.93
CA HIS A 188 -0.22 -2.58 -8.61
C HIS A 188 -1.65 -3.03 -8.26
N ILE A 189 -2.68 -2.28 -8.69
CA ILE A 189 -4.08 -2.69 -8.51
C ILE A 189 -4.35 -4.03 -9.19
N ILE A 190 -3.91 -4.19 -10.43
CA ILE A 190 -4.14 -5.43 -11.19
C ILE A 190 -3.36 -6.59 -10.59
N LEU A 191 -2.13 -6.35 -10.15
CA LEU A 191 -1.34 -7.36 -9.46
C LEU A 191 -2.00 -7.82 -8.15
N CYS A 192 -2.65 -6.92 -7.40
CA CYS A 192 -3.46 -7.30 -6.24
C CYS A 192 -4.66 -8.16 -6.64
N TYR A 193 -5.43 -7.76 -7.66
CA TYR A 193 -6.56 -8.57 -8.15
C TYR A 193 -6.11 -9.94 -8.64
N HIS A 194 -4.98 -9.98 -9.36
CA HIS A 194 -4.39 -11.22 -9.83
C HIS A 194 -4.15 -12.19 -8.69
N ARG A 195 -3.42 -11.72 -7.69
CA ARG A 195 -3.02 -12.53 -6.55
C ARG A 195 -4.22 -12.94 -5.68
N LEU A 196 -5.21 -12.07 -5.54
CA LEU A 196 -6.45 -12.39 -4.82
C LEU A 196 -7.23 -13.52 -5.47
N SER A 197 -7.22 -13.65 -6.81
CA SER A 197 -7.97 -14.72 -7.47
C SER A 197 -7.36 -16.10 -7.31
N GLU A 198 -6.08 -16.19 -6.98
CA GLU A 198 -5.42 -17.47 -6.75
C GLU A 198 -5.92 -18.12 -5.45
N SER A 199 -6.60 -17.33 -4.60
CA SER A 199 -7.32 -17.83 -3.43
C SER A 199 -8.72 -18.31 -3.83
N PRO A 200 -9.04 -19.62 -3.69
CA PRO A 200 -10.35 -20.17 -4.03
C PRO A 200 -11.51 -19.49 -3.29
N ARG A 201 -11.27 -19.04 -2.04
CA ARG A 201 -12.25 -18.36 -1.19
C ARG A 201 -12.61 -16.96 -1.69
N SER A 202 -11.74 -16.36 -2.48
CA SER A 202 -11.88 -14.99 -2.97
C SER A 202 -12.54 -14.92 -4.33
N CYS A 203 -12.53 -16.02 -5.10
CA CYS A 203 -13.07 -16.08 -6.44
C CYS A 203 -14.53 -15.64 -6.52
N ASP A 204 -15.38 -16.17 -5.65
CA ASP A 204 -16.82 -15.84 -5.63
C ASP A 204 -17.05 -14.37 -5.27
N GLY A 205 -16.30 -13.84 -4.29
CA GLY A 205 -16.36 -12.43 -3.91
C GLY A 205 -15.85 -11.49 -5.02
N LEU A 206 -14.79 -11.87 -5.72
CA LEU A 206 -14.25 -11.10 -6.84
C LEU A 206 -15.22 -11.06 -8.02
N ARG A 207 -15.92 -12.17 -8.34
CA ARG A 207 -16.94 -12.19 -9.40
C ARG A 207 -18.00 -11.11 -9.20
N CYS A 208 -18.38 -10.82 -7.96
CA CYS A 208 -19.39 -9.80 -7.65
C CYS A 208 -18.85 -8.37 -7.51
N CYS A 209 -17.53 -8.18 -7.40
CA CYS A 209 -16.94 -6.89 -7.02
C CYS A 209 -15.91 -6.35 -8.02
N LEU A 210 -15.56 -7.11 -9.06
CA LEU A 210 -14.60 -6.66 -10.07
C LEU A 210 -15.18 -5.50 -10.89
N PRO A 211 -14.51 -4.34 -10.98
CA PRO A 211 -14.97 -3.24 -11.81
C PRO A 211 -15.02 -3.62 -13.29
N VAL A 212 -16.19 -3.50 -13.91
CA VAL A 212 -16.42 -3.81 -15.35
C VAL A 212 -15.48 -3.01 -16.26
N ILE A 213 -15.05 -1.82 -15.84
CA ILE A 213 -14.16 -0.96 -16.63
C ILE A 213 -12.76 -1.56 -16.84
N LEU A 214 -12.36 -2.57 -16.06
CA LEU A 214 -11.12 -3.31 -16.30
C LEU A 214 -11.21 -4.20 -17.56
N SER A 215 -12.41 -4.44 -18.11
CA SER A 215 -12.60 -5.08 -19.42
C SER A 215 -12.39 -4.12 -20.61
N ASP A 216 -12.31 -2.82 -20.36
CA ASP A 216 -12.22 -1.83 -21.43
C ASP A 216 -10.89 -1.99 -22.19
N ALA A 217 -10.96 -1.95 -23.52
CA ALA A 217 -9.80 -2.04 -24.40
C ALA A 217 -8.72 -1.00 -24.04
N ALA A 218 -9.12 0.21 -23.63
CA ALA A 218 -8.20 1.27 -23.23
C ALA A 218 -7.40 0.91 -21.96
N PHE A 219 -8.04 0.22 -21.01
CA PHE A 219 -7.34 -0.30 -19.83
C PHE A 219 -6.43 -1.46 -20.23
N ILE A 220 -6.93 -2.42 -21.01
CA ILE A 220 -6.16 -3.59 -21.46
C ILE A 220 -4.87 -3.18 -22.20
N ASP A 221 -4.93 -2.14 -23.04
CA ASP A 221 -3.75 -1.67 -23.77
C ASP A 221 -2.70 -1.00 -22.89
N ILE A 222 -3.12 -0.30 -21.82
CA ILE A 222 -2.20 0.26 -20.81
C ILE A 222 -1.56 -0.86 -19.98
N ILE A 223 -2.34 -1.92 -19.68
CA ILE A 223 -1.85 -3.09 -18.96
C ILE A 223 -0.78 -3.80 -19.80
N ARG A 224 -1.03 -3.99 -21.11
CA ARG A 224 -0.05 -4.54 -22.06
C ARG A 224 1.26 -3.76 -22.08
N LEU A 225 1.19 -2.43 -21.98
CA LEU A 225 2.37 -1.56 -21.97
C LEU A 225 3.22 -1.70 -20.70
N GLY A 226 2.62 -2.09 -19.57
CA GLY A 226 3.27 -2.14 -18.26
C GLY A 226 3.63 -3.55 -17.74
N ASP A 227 2.88 -4.58 -18.13
CA ASP A 227 3.16 -5.99 -17.81
C ASP A 227 2.33 -6.95 -18.71
N PRO A 228 2.94 -7.61 -19.70
CA PRO A 228 2.23 -8.50 -20.63
C PRO A 228 1.54 -9.69 -19.94
N SER A 229 2.06 -10.14 -18.80
CA SER A 229 1.53 -11.30 -18.06
C SER A 229 0.18 -11.01 -17.40
N ALA A 230 -0.06 -9.75 -17.00
CA ALA A 230 -1.28 -9.32 -16.30
C ALA A 230 -2.53 -9.28 -17.21
N VAL A 231 -2.34 -9.35 -18.53
CA VAL A 231 -3.42 -9.29 -19.54
C VAL A 231 -4.15 -10.62 -19.64
N HIS A 232 -3.43 -11.74 -19.59
CA HIS A 232 -4.02 -13.08 -19.59
C HIS A 232 -4.93 -13.26 -18.37
N THR A 233 -4.48 -12.76 -17.24
CA THR A 233 -5.21 -12.70 -15.98
C THR A 233 -6.52 -11.93 -16.11
N CYS A 234 -6.49 -10.68 -16.63
CA CYS A 234 -7.70 -9.87 -16.82
C CYS A 234 -8.72 -10.56 -17.75
N ASN A 235 -8.25 -11.12 -18.87
CA ASN A 235 -9.10 -11.85 -19.81
C ASN A 235 -9.67 -13.15 -19.22
N SER A 236 -8.90 -13.87 -18.40
CA SER A 236 -9.36 -15.10 -17.73
C SER A 236 -10.47 -14.83 -16.71
N TYR A 237 -10.48 -13.66 -16.05
CA TYR A 237 -11.57 -13.29 -15.14
C TYR A 237 -12.88 -13.00 -15.85
N PHE A 238 -12.82 -12.30 -16.99
CA PHE A 238 -14.02 -12.01 -17.77
C PHE A 238 -14.59 -13.27 -18.42
N THR A 239 -13.76 -14.20 -18.88
CA THR A 239 -14.24 -15.48 -19.41
C THR A 239 -14.82 -16.39 -18.33
N MET A 240 -14.25 -16.42 -17.11
CA MET A 240 -14.83 -17.16 -15.97
C MET A 240 -16.14 -16.54 -15.45
N SER A 241 -16.35 -15.22 -15.62
CA SER A 241 -17.62 -14.57 -15.28
C SER A 241 -18.75 -14.86 -16.29
N ALA A 242 -18.39 -15.29 -17.51
CA ALA A 242 -19.34 -15.55 -18.59
C ALA A 242 -19.84 -17.01 -18.65
N THR A 243 -19.21 -17.94 -17.92
CA THR A 243 -19.47 -19.39 -18.07
C THR A 243 -20.40 -20.03 -17.05
N GLU A 244 -20.99 -19.32 -16.09
CA GLU A 244 -21.99 -19.91 -15.18
C GLU A 244 -23.16 -18.95 -14.89
N PRO A 245 -24.35 -19.15 -15.50
CA PRO A 245 -25.58 -18.76 -14.84
C PRO A 245 -25.76 -19.68 -13.63
N LEU A 246 -25.74 -19.10 -12.44
CA LEU A 246 -26.15 -19.78 -11.21
C LEU A 246 -27.59 -20.29 -11.40
N GLU A 247 -27.73 -21.59 -11.72
CA GLU A 247 -28.97 -22.31 -11.51
C GLU A 247 -29.26 -22.33 -10.01
N TYR A 248 -30.10 -21.39 -9.60
CA TYR A 248 -30.74 -21.38 -8.29
C TYR A 248 -31.66 -22.61 -8.21
N LYS A 249 -31.14 -23.74 -7.69
CA LYS A 249 -31.98 -24.85 -7.26
C LYS A 249 -32.53 -24.55 -5.86
N ARG A 250 -33.86 -24.54 -5.83
CA ARG A 250 -34.77 -24.37 -4.69
C ARG A 250 -34.42 -25.23 -3.48
#